data_AF-G8NWN1-F1
#
_entry.id   AF-G8NWN1-F1
#
_cell.length_a   1.000
_cell.length_b   1.000
_cell.length_c   1.000
_cell.angle_alpha   90.00
_cell.angle_beta   90.00
_cell.angle_gamma   90.00
#
_symmetry.space_group_name_H-M   'P 1'
#
loop_
_entity.id
_entity.type
_entity.pdbx_description
1 polymer ?
#
loop_
_entity_poly.entity_id
_entity_poly.type
_entity_poly.pdbx_seq_one_letter_code
_entity_poly.pdbx_strand_id
1 'polypeptide(L)'
;MKDKADGRPGEQQEIKLELQGVEAPVPWQAVLLPVEQFPMTPPQYGIVRKFLGLLTDVLTDDYGLQQEVLLQMWKLSPATGSSLVSENGASWKPQIGLGVWPDREPPKSWSKAIMMDAVAASFRGDEPAKPYYKLFRLTGDEGKRIEAARTMRGLGVEIQTFSKLDSEALLKRSKELFLPTIEDDRFKKERFYLPLVDRNTISSAGFAERLDLCLCGVDVYIRESAEDRGILILSRLPLESLVEQVRQKSQRKA
;
A
#
# COMPACT_ATOMS: atom_id res chain seq x y z
N MET A 1 36.35 -41.50 -5.44
CA MET A 1 36.49 -40.09 -5.03
C MET A 1 35.10 -39.49 -4.99
N LYS A 2 34.56 -39.27 -3.78
CA LYS A 2 33.29 -38.58 -3.54
C LYS A 2 33.66 -37.33 -2.73
N ASP A 3 33.69 -36.18 -3.39
CA ASP A 3 33.90 -34.91 -2.72
C ASP A 3 32.65 -34.59 -1.89
N LYS A 4 32.79 -34.69 -0.58
CA LYS A 4 31.86 -34.12 0.39
C LYS A 4 32.12 -32.61 0.41
N ALA A 5 31.23 -31.85 -0.20
CA ALA A 5 31.19 -30.40 0.00
C ALA A 5 30.77 -30.11 1.45
N ASP A 6 31.74 -29.70 2.26
CA ASP A 6 31.56 -29.11 3.59
C ASP A 6 30.86 -27.75 3.45
N GLY A 7 29.53 -27.77 3.40
CA GLY A 7 28.70 -26.58 3.50
C GLY A 7 28.71 -26.09 4.95
N ARG A 8 29.61 -25.17 5.30
CA ARG A 8 29.53 -24.45 6.57
C ARG A 8 28.18 -23.75 6.67
N PRO A 9 27.46 -23.84 7.80
CA PRO A 9 26.25 -23.06 8.02
C PRO A 9 26.63 -21.57 7.92
N GLY A 10 26.13 -20.90 6.88
CA GLY A 10 26.34 -19.47 6.68
C GLY A 10 25.83 -18.70 7.90
N GLU A 11 26.62 -17.74 8.37
CA GLU A 11 26.21 -16.79 9.40
C GLU A 11 24.85 -16.21 9.01
N GLN A 12 23.83 -16.48 9.84
CA GLN A 12 22.53 -15.83 9.70
C GLN A 12 22.72 -14.36 10.04
N GLN A 13 22.83 -13.52 9.01
CA GLN A 13 22.88 -12.08 9.16
C GLN A 13 21.54 -11.63 9.79
N GLU A 14 21.61 -11.04 10.97
CA GLU A 14 20.42 -10.53 11.67
C GLU A 14 19.87 -9.34 10.87
N ILE A 15 18.74 -9.55 10.18
CA ILE A 15 18.09 -8.50 9.41
C ILE A 15 17.39 -7.56 10.39
N LYS A 16 17.95 -6.36 10.57
CA LYS A 16 17.35 -5.29 11.37
C LYS A 16 16.36 -4.50 10.52
N LEU A 17 15.20 -4.16 11.09
CA LEU A 17 14.28 -3.20 10.48
C LEU A 17 14.83 -1.79 10.63
N GLU A 18 15.19 -1.16 9.52
CA GLU A 18 15.60 0.23 9.46
C GLU A 18 14.45 1.07 8.88
N LEU A 19 13.98 2.04 9.65
CA LEU A 19 12.96 3.00 9.19
C LEU A 19 13.66 4.29 8.77
N GLN A 20 13.43 4.71 7.53
CA GLN A 20 13.98 5.95 6.98
C GLN A 20 12.93 7.05 7.12
N GLY A 21 13.28 8.17 7.74
CA GLY A 21 12.40 9.33 7.81
C GLY A 21 12.10 9.88 6.41
N VAL A 22 10.84 10.25 6.18
CA VAL A 22 10.39 10.96 4.98
C VAL A 22 9.85 12.30 5.44
N GLU A 23 10.30 13.39 4.81
CA GLU A 23 9.81 14.73 5.12
C GLU A 23 8.31 14.83 4.81
N ALA A 24 7.54 15.27 5.79
CA ALA A 24 6.09 15.42 5.71
C ALA A 24 5.65 16.66 6.51
N PRO A 25 4.57 17.34 6.09
CA PRO A 25 4.08 18.52 6.79
C PRO A 25 3.38 18.14 8.12
N VAL A 26 3.77 18.80 9.22
CA VAL A 26 3.17 18.59 10.56
C VAL A 26 1.64 18.81 10.51
N PRO A 27 0.81 17.94 11.11
CA PRO A 27 1.16 16.89 12.07
C PRO A 27 1.51 15.54 11.46
N TRP A 28 1.58 15.43 10.13
CA TRP A 28 1.93 14.16 9.49
C TRP A 28 3.40 13.81 9.73
N GLN A 29 3.61 12.53 10.02
CA GLN A 29 4.92 11.91 10.05
C GLN A 29 4.94 10.79 9.02
N ALA A 30 6.04 10.67 8.28
CA ALA A 30 6.21 9.64 7.28
C ALA A 30 7.53 8.90 7.49
N VAL A 31 7.48 7.58 7.33
CA VAL A 31 8.66 6.73 7.27
C VAL A 31 8.55 5.78 6.09
N LEU A 32 9.70 5.45 5.52
CA LEU A 32 9.86 4.41 4.52
C LEU A 32 10.58 3.23 5.18
N LEU A 33 9.97 2.05 5.10
CA LEU A 33 10.64 0.79 5.36
C LEU A 33 11.18 0.28 4.01
N PRO A 34 12.49 0.44 3.72
CA PRO A 34 13.05 0.05 2.43
C PRO A 34 12.96 -1.46 2.24
N VAL A 35 12.64 -1.86 1.01
CA VAL A 35 12.69 -3.26 0.57
C VAL A 35 13.56 -3.36 -0.67
N GLU A 36 14.28 -4.48 -0.84
CA GLU A 36 15.16 -4.65 -2.00
C GLU A 36 14.34 -4.69 -3.30
N GLN A 37 13.26 -5.48 -3.27
CA GLN A 37 12.32 -5.62 -4.37
C GLN A 37 11.01 -6.23 -3.87
N PHE A 38 9.97 -6.11 -4.70
CA PHE A 38 8.75 -6.89 -4.56
C PHE A 38 8.69 -7.96 -5.66
N PRO A 39 8.23 -9.20 -5.35
CA PRO A 39 7.91 -9.69 -4.01
C PRO A 39 9.15 -9.78 -3.11
N MET A 40 8.98 -9.54 -1.81
CA MET A 40 10.07 -9.60 -0.83
C MET A 40 10.66 -11.01 -0.72
N THR A 41 11.95 -11.11 -0.43
CA THR A 41 12.62 -12.39 -0.17
C THR A 41 12.17 -13.00 1.16
N PRO A 42 12.21 -14.33 1.35
CA PRO A 42 11.71 -14.98 2.57
C PRO A 42 12.29 -14.44 3.89
N PRO A 43 13.60 -14.13 4.01
CA PRO A 43 14.16 -13.57 5.23
C PRO A 43 13.56 -12.19 5.60
N GLN A 44 13.44 -11.29 4.62
CA GLN A 44 12.85 -9.96 4.84
C GLN A 44 11.34 -10.06 5.11
N TYR A 45 10.66 -10.93 4.37
CA TYR A 45 9.21 -11.12 4.44
C TYR A 45 8.73 -11.41 5.87
N GLY A 46 9.38 -12.34 6.59
CA GLY A 46 8.95 -12.75 7.93
C GLY A 46 8.97 -11.60 8.94
N ILE A 47 10.04 -10.80 8.91
CA ILE A 47 10.25 -9.69 9.85
C ILE A 47 9.30 -8.54 9.56
N VAL A 48 9.18 -8.14 8.29
CA VAL A 48 8.26 -7.08 7.85
C VAL A 48 6.82 -7.47 8.12
N ARG A 49 6.43 -8.72 7.82
CA ARG A 49 5.07 -9.21 8.10
C ARG A 49 4.74 -9.19 9.59
N LYS A 50 5.69 -9.59 10.45
CA LYS A 50 5.53 -9.52 11.92
C LYS A 50 5.35 -8.08 12.38
N PHE A 51 6.23 -7.17 11.95
CA PHE A 51 6.17 -5.75 12.31
C PHE A 51 4.83 -5.12 11.89
N LEU A 52 4.45 -5.25 10.62
CA LEU A 52 3.20 -4.69 10.12
C LEU A 52 1.98 -5.34 10.75
N GLY A 53 2.03 -6.62 11.11
CA GLY A 53 0.93 -7.30 11.82
C GLY A 53 0.73 -6.72 13.22
N LEU A 54 1.82 -6.55 13.96
CA LEU A 54 1.77 -5.92 15.29
C LEU A 54 1.37 -4.44 15.20
N LEU A 55 1.79 -3.72 14.16
CA LEU A 55 1.36 -2.35 13.92
C LEU A 55 -0.14 -2.29 13.64
N THR A 56 -0.67 -3.19 12.81
CA THR A 56 -2.13 -3.34 12.62
C THR A 56 -2.81 -3.55 13.97
N ASP A 57 -2.35 -4.52 14.79
CA ASP A 57 -2.93 -4.80 16.11
C ASP A 57 -2.90 -3.55 17.02
N VAL A 58 -1.83 -2.75 17.02
CA VAL A 58 -1.76 -1.51 17.82
C VAL A 58 -2.79 -0.50 17.34
N LEU A 59 -2.88 -0.28 16.02
CA LEU A 59 -3.79 0.71 15.44
C LEU A 59 -5.27 0.32 15.64
N THR A 60 -5.60 -0.96 15.57
CA THR A 60 -6.97 -1.44 15.77
C THR A 60 -7.32 -1.55 17.25
N ASP A 61 -6.50 -2.22 18.05
CA ASP A 61 -6.85 -2.57 19.43
C ASP A 61 -6.68 -1.38 20.37
N ASP A 62 -5.56 -0.67 20.26
CA ASP A 62 -5.15 0.35 21.23
C ASP A 62 -5.68 1.73 20.81
N TYR A 63 -5.74 2.00 19.50
CA TYR A 63 -6.27 3.25 18.96
C TYR A 63 -7.70 3.14 18.43
N GLY A 64 -8.31 1.95 18.36
CA GLY A 64 -9.71 1.80 17.91
C GLY A 64 -9.94 2.32 16.48
N LEU A 65 -8.95 2.22 15.59
CA LEU A 65 -9.08 2.63 14.19
C LEU A 65 -9.72 1.51 13.36
N GLN A 66 -10.56 1.88 12.40
CA GLN A 66 -11.11 0.98 11.41
C GLN A 66 -10.12 0.75 10.27
N GLN A 67 -9.89 -0.51 9.91
CA GLN A 67 -8.96 -0.90 8.85
C GLN A 67 -9.69 -1.18 7.53
N GLU A 68 -9.22 -0.55 6.45
CA GLU A 68 -9.49 -0.99 5.08
C GLU A 68 -8.25 -1.64 4.47
N VAL A 69 -8.48 -2.66 3.65
CA VAL A 69 -7.44 -3.40 2.92
C VAL A 69 -7.74 -3.34 1.45
N LEU A 70 -6.77 -2.86 0.68
CA LEU A 70 -6.87 -2.72 -0.77
C LEU A 70 -5.67 -3.33 -1.49
N LEU A 71 -5.90 -3.75 -2.74
CA LEU A 71 -4.89 -4.34 -3.60
C LEU A 71 -4.76 -3.55 -4.91
N GLN A 72 -3.51 -3.24 -5.28
CA GLN A 72 -3.12 -2.57 -6.52
C GLN A 72 -3.20 -3.56 -7.70
N MET A 73 -4.32 -3.55 -8.44
CA MET A 73 -4.59 -4.58 -9.47
C MET A 73 -3.51 -4.63 -10.56
N TRP A 74 -2.92 -3.48 -10.89
CA TRP A 74 -1.87 -3.37 -11.91
C TRP A 74 -0.50 -3.90 -11.47
N LYS A 75 -0.36 -4.32 -10.21
CA LYS A 75 0.84 -4.99 -9.67
C LYS A 75 0.57 -6.46 -9.31
N LEU A 76 -0.65 -6.97 -9.53
CA LEU A 76 -1.00 -8.39 -9.27
C LEU A 76 -0.34 -9.39 -10.25
N SER A 77 0.34 -8.91 -11.28
CA SER A 77 1.12 -9.71 -12.22
C SER A 77 2.47 -9.00 -12.41
N PRO A 78 3.62 -9.71 -12.46
CA PRO A 78 3.79 -11.18 -12.53
C PRO A 78 3.94 -11.88 -11.17
N ALA A 79 4.00 -11.14 -10.06
CA ALA A 79 4.00 -11.73 -8.72
C ALA A 79 2.70 -12.51 -8.53
N THR A 80 2.73 -13.71 -7.97
CA THR A 80 1.62 -14.69 -7.83
C THR A 80 0.28 -14.19 -7.23
N GLY A 81 0.15 -12.90 -6.92
CA GLY A 81 -1.04 -12.24 -6.39
C GLY A 81 -2.31 -12.47 -7.20
N SER A 82 -2.24 -12.55 -8.54
CA SER A 82 -3.44 -12.86 -9.34
C SER A 82 -4.02 -14.24 -9.04
N SER A 83 -3.17 -15.25 -8.83
CA SER A 83 -3.62 -16.60 -8.45
C SER A 83 -4.22 -16.61 -7.06
N LEU A 84 -3.59 -15.91 -6.10
CA LEU A 84 -4.11 -15.77 -4.74
C LEU A 84 -5.48 -15.10 -4.70
N VAL A 85 -5.67 -14.03 -5.48
CA VAL A 85 -6.97 -13.37 -5.62
C VAL A 85 -7.98 -14.30 -6.28
N SER A 86 -7.59 -15.08 -7.28
CA SER A 86 -8.50 -16.04 -7.94
C SER A 86 -8.96 -17.15 -6.99
N GLU A 87 -8.04 -17.70 -6.19
CA GLU A 87 -8.29 -18.77 -5.24
C GLU A 87 -9.16 -18.32 -4.06
N ASN A 88 -8.97 -17.08 -3.59
CA ASN A 88 -9.62 -16.57 -2.39
C ASN A 88 -10.74 -15.55 -2.66
N GLY A 89 -10.93 -15.14 -3.91
CA GLY A 89 -11.75 -13.99 -4.30
C GLY A 89 -13.21 -14.10 -3.85
N ALA A 90 -13.78 -15.30 -3.87
CA ALA A 90 -15.14 -15.53 -3.36
C ALA A 90 -15.27 -15.17 -1.87
N SER A 91 -14.23 -15.48 -1.07
CA SER A 91 -14.22 -15.18 0.38
C SER A 91 -13.86 -13.73 0.68
N TRP A 92 -12.96 -13.14 -0.11
CA TRP A 92 -12.50 -11.76 0.08
C TRP A 92 -13.50 -10.72 -0.42
N LYS A 93 -14.48 -11.12 -1.25
CA LYS A 93 -15.53 -10.27 -1.82
C LYS A 93 -14.96 -8.95 -2.39
N PRO A 94 -14.03 -9.01 -3.36
CA PRO A 94 -13.38 -7.81 -3.85
C PRO A 94 -14.38 -6.89 -4.58
N GLN A 95 -14.28 -5.60 -4.30
CA GLN A 95 -14.95 -4.54 -5.04
C GLN A 95 -13.94 -3.75 -5.86
N ILE A 96 -14.28 -3.45 -7.11
CA ILE A 96 -13.41 -2.67 -7.99
C ILE A 96 -13.68 -1.18 -7.78
N GLY A 97 -12.59 -0.42 -7.67
CA GLY A 97 -12.59 1.03 -7.69
C GLY A 97 -11.33 1.58 -8.33
N LEU A 98 -11.06 2.87 -8.08
CA LEU A 98 -10.01 3.62 -8.74
C LEU A 98 -9.04 4.23 -7.74
N GLY A 99 -7.75 4.02 -7.95
CA GLY A 99 -6.69 4.76 -7.32
C GLY A 99 -6.44 6.06 -8.06
N VAL A 100 -6.36 7.16 -7.31
CA VAL A 100 -6.16 8.51 -7.86
C VAL A 100 -4.90 9.09 -7.24
N TRP A 101 -3.99 9.58 -8.08
CA TRP A 101 -2.78 10.27 -7.63
C TRP A 101 -3.08 11.77 -7.49
N PRO A 102 -3.07 12.35 -6.28
CA PRO A 102 -3.44 13.75 -6.08
C PRO A 102 -2.47 14.77 -6.71
N ASP A 103 -1.26 14.34 -7.04
CA ASP A 103 -0.16 15.12 -7.61
C ASP A 103 0.06 14.85 -9.11
N ARG A 104 -0.76 14.00 -9.75
CA ARG A 104 -0.65 13.64 -11.17
C ARG A 104 -1.94 13.93 -11.92
N GLU A 105 -1.90 13.75 -13.24
CA GLU A 105 -3.10 13.87 -14.06
C GLU A 105 -4.19 12.85 -13.65
N PRO A 106 -5.47 13.27 -13.66
CA PRO A 106 -6.58 12.36 -13.41
C PRO A 106 -6.63 11.19 -14.41
N PRO A 107 -7.24 10.06 -14.01
CA PRO A 107 -7.42 8.89 -14.88
C PRO A 107 -8.12 9.23 -16.21
N LYS A 108 -7.56 8.73 -17.31
CA LYS A 108 -8.06 8.97 -18.68
C LYS A 108 -8.05 7.71 -19.53
N SER A 109 -8.89 7.63 -20.56
CA SER A 109 -8.89 6.49 -21.48
C SER A 109 -7.60 6.43 -22.30
N TRP A 110 -7.27 5.23 -22.77
CA TRP A 110 -6.25 5.05 -23.79
C TRP A 110 -6.63 5.84 -25.06
N SER A 111 -5.85 6.86 -25.36
CA SER A 111 -5.84 7.52 -26.66
C SER A 111 -4.80 6.86 -27.55
N LYS A 112 -4.88 7.10 -28.87
CA LYS A 112 -3.87 6.63 -29.81
C LYS A 112 -2.47 7.13 -29.43
N ALA A 113 -2.35 8.39 -29.01
CA ALA A 113 -1.09 8.98 -28.57
C ALA A 113 -0.53 8.25 -27.34
N ILE A 114 -1.35 8.07 -26.30
CA ILE A 114 -0.94 7.38 -25.06
C ILE A 114 -0.51 5.94 -25.36
N MET A 115 -1.22 5.25 -26.26
CA MET A 115 -0.85 3.89 -26.67
C MET A 115 0.50 3.86 -27.38
N MET A 116 0.76 4.81 -28.30
CA MET A 116 2.04 4.91 -28.99
C MET A 116 3.19 5.21 -28.02
N ASP A 117 2.99 6.10 -27.05
CA ASP A 117 3.99 6.43 -26.03
C ASP A 117 4.30 5.23 -25.13
N ALA A 118 3.28 4.47 -24.71
CA ALA A 118 3.45 3.26 -23.91
C ALA A 118 4.21 2.15 -24.67
N VAL A 119 3.92 2.00 -25.97
CA VAL A 119 4.65 1.06 -26.84
C VAL A 119 6.12 1.50 -26.96
N ALA A 120 6.37 2.78 -27.20
CA ALA A 120 7.73 3.32 -27.29
C ALA A 120 8.52 3.15 -25.97
N ALA A 121 7.89 3.36 -24.83
CA ALA A 121 8.47 3.11 -23.51
C ALA A 121 8.87 1.64 -23.34
N SER A 122 7.99 0.72 -23.71
CA SER A 122 8.25 -0.73 -23.66
C SER A 122 9.45 -1.13 -24.52
N PHE A 123 9.58 -0.55 -25.72
CA PHE A 123 10.75 -0.79 -26.59
C PHE A 123 12.08 -0.29 -26.02
N ARG A 124 12.06 0.72 -25.13
CA ARG A 124 13.25 1.20 -24.42
C ARG A 124 13.55 0.44 -23.12
N GLY A 125 12.65 -0.45 -22.69
CA GLY A 125 12.73 -1.12 -21.39
C GLY A 125 12.20 -0.27 -20.23
N ASP A 126 11.51 0.84 -20.50
CA ASP A 126 10.87 1.68 -19.48
C ASP A 126 9.51 1.09 -19.07
N GLU A 127 9.05 1.31 -17.82
CA GLU A 127 7.65 0.98 -17.44
C GLU A 127 6.70 1.95 -18.18
N PRO A 128 5.77 1.45 -19.01
CA PRO A 128 4.84 2.32 -19.72
C PRO A 128 3.93 3.06 -18.75
N ALA A 129 3.67 4.34 -19.04
CA ALA A 129 2.72 5.13 -18.28
C ALA A 129 1.34 4.44 -18.28
N LYS A 130 0.75 4.30 -17.09
CA LYS A 130 -0.58 3.70 -16.91
C LYS A 130 -1.59 4.83 -16.85
N PRO A 131 -2.58 4.87 -17.76
CA PRO A 131 -3.51 5.99 -17.82
C PRO A 131 -4.58 5.94 -16.72
N TYR A 132 -4.66 4.83 -15.97
CA TYR A 132 -5.51 4.68 -14.79
C TYR A 132 -5.01 3.54 -13.88
N TYR A 133 -5.44 3.54 -12.62
CA TYR A 133 -4.96 2.64 -11.58
C TYR A 133 -6.13 1.94 -10.88
N LYS A 134 -6.38 0.66 -11.17
CA LYS A 134 -7.52 -0.09 -10.59
C LYS A 134 -7.18 -0.70 -9.23
N LEU A 135 -8.11 -0.58 -8.28
CA LEU A 135 -7.99 -1.12 -6.94
C LEU A 135 -9.04 -2.21 -6.67
N PHE A 136 -8.65 -3.25 -5.94
CA PHE A 136 -9.60 -4.10 -5.23
C PHE A 136 -9.70 -3.65 -3.78
N ARG A 137 -10.87 -3.22 -3.33
CA ARG A 137 -11.21 -3.13 -1.89
C ARG A 137 -11.73 -4.49 -1.45
N LEU A 138 -11.19 -5.03 -0.37
CA LEU A 138 -11.64 -6.32 0.15
C LEU A 138 -12.77 -6.10 1.14
N THR A 139 -13.99 -6.55 0.82
CA THR A 139 -15.19 -6.33 1.68
C THR A 139 -15.72 -7.61 2.30
N GLY A 140 -14.88 -8.65 2.38
CA GLY A 140 -15.15 -9.83 3.20
C GLY A 140 -15.29 -9.48 4.69
N ASP A 141 -15.67 -10.47 5.47
CA ASP A 141 -15.71 -10.36 6.93
C ASP A 141 -14.32 -9.99 7.47
N GLU A 142 -14.25 -9.32 8.62
CA GLU A 142 -13.00 -8.76 9.16
C GLU A 142 -11.85 -9.78 9.20
N GLY A 143 -12.09 -10.98 9.74
CA GLY A 143 -11.09 -12.04 9.77
C GLY A 143 -10.57 -12.43 8.38
N LYS A 144 -11.42 -12.37 7.34
CA LYS A 144 -11.02 -12.63 5.95
C LYS A 144 -10.24 -11.48 5.35
N ARG A 145 -10.53 -10.23 5.72
CA ARG A 145 -9.72 -9.07 5.31
C ARG A 145 -8.33 -9.11 5.93
N ILE A 146 -8.24 -9.44 7.23
CA ILE A 146 -6.96 -9.61 7.93
C ILE A 146 -6.16 -10.76 7.32
N GLU A 147 -6.81 -11.89 7.04
CA GLU A 147 -6.18 -13.02 6.35
C GLU A 147 -5.65 -12.62 4.97
N ALA A 148 -6.45 -11.89 4.19
CA ALA A 148 -6.05 -11.40 2.87
C ALA A 148 -4.86 -10.44 2.95
N ALA A 149 -4.91 -9.46 3.84
CA ALA A 149 -3.80 -8.53 4.11
C ALA A 149 -2.51 -9.30 4.40
N ARG A 150 -2.58 -10.26 5.33
CA ARG A 150 -1.46 -11.11 5.72
C ARG A 150 -0.89 -11.94 4.55
N THR A 151 -1.75 -12.40 3.65
CA THR A 151 -1.40 -13.21 2.48
C THR A 151 -0.78 -12.37 1.36
N MET A 152 -1.31 -11.16 1.13
CA MET A 152 -0.91 -10.28 0.02
C MET A 152 0.27 -9.37 0.36
N ARG A 153 0.49 -9.12 1.65
CA ARG A 153 1.65 -8.38 2.14
C ARG A 153 2.94 -8.99 1.63
N GLY A 154 3.90 -8.15 1.30
CA GLY A 154 5.18 -8.47 0.70
C GLY A 154 5.16 -8.69 -0.80
N LEU A 155 4.02 -8.59 -1.46
CA LEU A 155 3.93 -8.79 -2.91
C LEU A 155 4.04 -7.48 -3.71
N GLY A 156 4.08 -6.32 -3.05
CA GLY A 156 4.16 -5.01 -3.72
C GLY A 156 2.81 -4.48 -4.18
N VAL A 157 1.73 -4.96 -3.56
CA VAL A 157 0.35 -4.71 -4.01
C VAL A 157 -0.55 -4.17 -2.91
N GLU A 158 -0.18 -4.31 -1.64
CA GLU A 158 -1.05 -3.98 -0.52
C GLU A 158 -1.11 -2.46 -0.26
N ILE A 159 -2.32 -1.98 0.03
CA ILE A 159 -2.58 -0.68 0.65
C ILE A 159 -3.48 -0.95 1.87
N GLN A 160 -3.14 -0.36 3.00
CA GLN A 160 -4.00 -0.34 4.18
C GLN A 160 -4.25 1.09 4.61
N THR A 161 -5.49 1.38 4.99
CA THR A 161 -5.84 2.67 5.60
C THR A 161 -6.51 2.44 6.93
N PHE A 162 -6.16 3.25 7.91
CA PHE A 162 -6.73 3.24 9.24
C PHE A 162 -7.38 4.59 9.52
N SER A 163 -8.64 4.59 9.93
CA SER A 163 -9.38 5.82 10.19
C SER A 163 -10.33 5.67 11.37
N LYS A 164 -10.64 6.79 12.04
CA LYS A 164 -11.79 6.90 12.95
C LYS A 164 -13.13 6.87 12.24
N LEU A 165 -13.16 7.18 10.95
CA LEU A 165 -14.38 7.10 10.13
C LEU A 165 -14.71 5.64 9.87
N ASP A 166 -16.00 5.34 9.77
CA ASP A 166 -16.41 4.10 9.13
C ASP A 166 -16.02 4.10 7.64
N SER A 167 -15.96 2.90 7.08
CA SER A 167 -15.52 2.66 5.72
C SER A 167 -16.33 3.43 4.68
N GLU A 168 -17.66 3.45 4.81
CA GLU A 168 -18.52 4.07 3.79
C GLU A 168 -18.43 5.61 3.86
N ALA A 169 -18.27 6.19 5.05
CA ALA A 169 -17.99 7.60 5.24
C ALA A 169 -16.66 8.01 4.59
N LEU A 170 -15.60 7.20 4.76
CA LEU A 170 -14.29 7.43 4.12
C LEU A 170 -14.42 7.43 2.59
N LEU A 171 -15.05 6.39 2.02
CA LEU A 171 -15.21 6.26 0.57
C LEU A 171 -16.10 7.35 -0.01
N LYS A 172 -17.13 7.79 0.72
CA LYS A 172 -17.98 8.92 0.32
C LYS A 172 -17.16 10.21 0.21
N ARG A 173 -16.36 10.54 1.24
CA ARG A 173 -15.48 11.72 1.21
C ARG A 173 -14.50 11.67 0.05
N SER A 174 -13.89 10.50 -0.16
CA SER A 174 -12.93 10.33 -1.25
C SER A 174 -13.58 10.48 -2.62
N LYS A 175 -14.80 9.97 -2.79
CA LYS A 175 -15.60 10.19 -4.00
C LYS A 175 -15.95 11.65 -4.22
N GLU A 176 -16.40 12.36 -3.19
CA GLU A 176 -16.73 13.80 -3.26
C GLU A 176 -15.52 14.63 -3.69
N LEU A 177 -14.31 14.27 -3.22
CA LEU A 177 -13.08 14.95 -3.58
C LEU A 177 -12.60 14.63 -5.00
N PHE A 178 -12.51 13.35 -5.36
CA PHE A 178 -11.82 12.94 -6.58
C PHE A 178 -12.72 12.89 -7.81
N LEU A 179 -13.99 12.52 -7.67
CA LEU A 179 -14.90 12.38 -8.82
C LEU A 179 -15.00 13.66 -9.68
N PRO A 180 -15.08 14.89 -9.11
CA PRO A 180 -15.14 16.11 -9.91
C PRO A 180 -13.91 16.36 -10.79
N THR A 181 -12.75 15.78 -10.44
CA THR A 181 -11.50 15.92 -11.21
C THR A 181 -11.43 14.97 -12.42
N ILE A 182 -12.32 13.99 -12.49
CA ILE A 182 -12.30 12.95 -13.52
C ILE A 182 -13.22 13.36 -14.66
N GLU A 183 -12.63 13.69 -15.82
CA GLU A 183 -13.39 14.14 -16.98
C GLU A 183 -14.05 12.98 -17.75
N ASP A 184 -13.34 11.85 -17.86
CA ASP A 184 -13.76 10.69 -18.65
C ASP A 184 -14.90 9.90 -17.96
N ASP A 185 -16.07 9.89 -18.61
CA ASP A 185 -17.29 9.26 -18.13
C ASP A 185 -17.16 7.76 -17.83
N ARG A 186 -16.18 7.07 -18.42
CA ARG A 186 -15.93 5.65 -18.13
C ARG A 186 -15.50 5.44 -16.69
N PHE A 187 -14.71 6.37 -16.14
CA PHE A 187 -14.20 6.27 -14.77
C PHE A 187 -15.12 6.92 -13.74
N LYS A 188 -16.14 7.69 -14.16
CA LYS A 188 -17.11 8.28 -13.21
C LYS A 188 -18.03 7.26 -12.54
N LYS A 189 -18.11 6.05 -13.09
CA LYS A 189 -19.02 4.97 -12.64
C LYS A 189 -18.39 4.02 -11.62
N GLU A 190 -17.16 4.28 -11.18
CA GLU A 190 -16.49 3.43 -10.20
C GLU A 190 -17.19 3.47 -8.84
N ARG A 191 -17.13 2.34 -8.12
CA ARG A 191 -17.79 2.20 -6.81
C ARG A 191 -17.18 3.14 -5.78
N PHE A 192 -15.87 3.28 -5.83
CA PHE A 192 -15.10 4.14 -4.94
C PHE A 192 -13.85 4.68 -5.64
N TYR A 193 -13.29 5.71 -5.02
CA TYR A 193 -12.02 6.36 -5.37
C TYR A 193 -11.18 6.39 -4.10
N LEU A 194 -9.87 6.20 -4.19
CA LEU A 194 -8.96 6.33 -3.05
C LEU A 194 -7.63 6.94 -3.49
N PRO A 195 -6.97 7.72 -2.62
CA PRO A 195 -5.69 8.32 -2.94
C PRO A 195 -4.58 7.27 -3.01
N LEU A 196 -3.74 7.40 -4.02
CA LEU A 196 -2.43 6.76 -4.09
C LEU A 196 -1.40 7.79 -3.65
N VAL A 197 -0.63 7.43 -2.62
CA VAL A 197 0.40 8.30 -2.04
C VAL A 197 1.75 7.60 -2.13
N ASP A 198 2.73 8.34 -2.62
CA ASP A 198 4.17 8.03 -2.57
C ASP A 198 4.91 9.22 -1.95
N ARG A 199 6.25 9.14 -1.81
CA ARG A 199 7.05 10.27 -1.30
C ARG A 199 6.88 11.55 -2.12
N ASN A 200 6.73 11.44 -3.44
CA ASN A 200 6.54 12.61 -4.30
C ASN A 200 5.20 13.29 -4.05
N THR A 201 4.16 12.50 -3.77
CA THR A 201 2.83 13.00 -3.42
C THR A 201 2.90 13.79 -2.11
N ILE A 202 3.64 13.28 -1.12
CA ILE A 202 3.85 13.94 0.18
C ILE A 202 4.59 15.27 -0.01
N SER A 203 5.70 15.28 -0.73
CA SER A 203 6.48 16.50 -0.97
C SER A 203 5.70 17.54 -1.77
N SER A 204 4.93 17.08 -2.79
CA SER A 204 4.12 17.95 -3.65
C SER A 204 2.89 18.54 -2.95
N ALA A 205 2.45 17.97 -1.84
CA ALA A 205 1.36 18.54 -1.04
C ALA A 205 1.74 19.92 -0.48
N GLY A 206 3.02 20.13 -0.13
CA GLY A 206 3.57 21.40 0.34
C GLY A 206 3.11 21.86 1.74
N PHE A 207 1.89 21.50 2.16
CA PHE A 207 1.31 21.84 3.45
C PHE A 207 0.31 20.78 3.93
N ALA A 208 0.04 20.76 5.23
CA ALA A 208 -0.69 19.67 5.89
C ALA A 208 -2.16 19.61 5.49
N GLU A 209 -2.81 20.76 5.26
CA GLU A 209 -4.22 20.85 4.89
C GLU A 209 -4.48 20.19 3.53
N ARG A 210 -3.52 20.29 2.58
CA ARG A 210 -3.63 19.61 1.29
C ARG A 210 -3.49 18.10 1.47
N LEU A 211 -2.54 17.65 2.29
CA LEU A 211 -2.36 16.22 2.56
C LEU A 211 -3.58 15.63 3.30
N ASP A 212 -4.14 16.37 4.26
CA ASP A 212 -5.40 16.04 4.97
C ASP A 212 -6.57 15.89 4.01
N LEU A 213 -6.72 16.85 3.08
CA LEU A 213 -7.75 16.81 2.05
C LEU A 213 -7.57 15.54 1.20
N CYS A 214 -6.37 15.32 0.66
CA CYS A 214 -6.07 14.18 -0.19
C CYS A 214 -6.33 12.83 0.50
N LEU A 215 -6.00 12.70 1.80
CA LEU A 215 -6.18 11.48 2.56
C LEU A 215 -7.60 11.27 3.08
N CYS A 216 -8.52 12.21 2.84
CA CYS A 216 -9.97 12.03 3.02
C CYS A 216 -10.40 11.61 4.44
N GLY A 217 -9.59 11.88 5.46
CA GLY A 217 -9.84 11.47 6.85
C GLY A 217 -9.18 10.16 7.28
N VAL A 218 -8.27 9.60 6.47
CA VAL A 218 -7.34 8.57 6.94
C VAL A 218 -6.45 9.14 8.05
N ASP A 219 -6.21 8.36 9.11
CA ASP A 219 -5.31 8.70 10.21
C ASP A 219 -3.92 8.06 10.00
N VAL A 220 -3.89 6.82 9.51
CA VAL A 220 -2.65 6.10 9.12
C VAL A 220 -2.82 5.44 7.76
N TYR A 221 -1.88 5.69 6.86
CA TYR A 221 -1.82 5.13 5.51
C TYR A 221 -0.56 4.28 5.38
N ILE A 222 -0.72 3.03 4.95
CA ILE A 222 0.39 2.10 4.71
C ILE A 222 0.27 1.61 3.27
N ARG A 223 1.34 1.70 2.49
CA ARG A 223 1.35 1.23 1.10
C ARG A 223 2.67 0.58 0.74
N GLU A 224 2.58 -0.57 0.10
CA GLU A 224 3.70 -1.15 -0.64
C GLU A 224 3.91 -0.34 -1.92
N SER A 225 4.93 0.53 -1.91
CA SER A 225 5.23 1.43 -3.01
C SER A 225 6.50 0.96 -3.71
N ALA A 226 6.31 0.37 -4.89
CA ALA A 226 7.42 0.07 -5.79
C ALA A 226 8.13 1.35 -6.26
N GLU A 227 7.39 2.46 -6.37
CA GLU A 227 7.93 3.78 -6.73
C GLU A 227 8.94 4.27 -5.68
N ASP A 228 8.66 4.01 -4.40
CA ASP A 228 9.55 4.36 -3.29
C ASP A 228 10.55 3.25 -2.92
N ARG A 229 10.48 2.08 -3.58
CA ARG A 229 11.29 0.89 -3.23
C ARG A 229 11.14 0.47 -1.77
N GLY A 230 9.91 0.48 -1.27
CA GLY A 230 9.66 0.26 0.15
C GLY A 230 8.19 0.17 0.51
N ILE A 231 7.96 0.11 1.82
CA ILE A 231 6.64 0.25 2.42
C ILE A 231 6.59 1.63 3.04
N LEU A 232 5.76 2.50 2.45
CA LEU A 232 5.50 3.83 2.96
C LEU A 232 4.49 3.74 4.10
N ILE A 233 4.81 4.35 5.24
CA ILE A 233 3.92 4.52 6.38
C ILE A 233 3.80 6.01 6.64
N LEU A 234 2.58 6.53 6.54
CA LEU A 234 2.23 7.92 6.76
C LEU A 234 1.18 8.01 7.85
N SER A 235 1.39 8.82 8.88
CA SER A 235 0.58 8.79 10.10
C SER A 235 0.39 10.20 10.69
N ARG A 236 -0.83 10.50 11.15
CA ARG A 236 -1.12 11.65 12.04
C ARG A 236 -0.76 11.37 13.49
N LEU A 237 -0.66 10.10 13.85
CA LEU A 237 -0.22 9.65 15.17
C LEU A 237 1.32 9.68 15.23
N PRO A 238 1.92 9.96 16.40
CA PRO A 238 3.38 9.94 16.55
C PRO A 238 3.96 8.55 16.20
N LEU A 239 4.71 8.45 15.10
CA LEU A 239 5.30 7.21 14.59
C LEU A 239 6.29 6.60 15.58
N GLU A 240 7.07 7.42 16.29
CA GLU A 240 8.00 6.93 17.31
C GLU A 240 7.25 6.17 18.41
N SER A 241 6.13 6.72 18.89
CA SER A 241 5.28 6.07 19.89
C SER A 241 4.65 4.78 19.36
N LEU A 242 4.19 4.76 18.09
CA LEU A 242 3.66 3.55 17.46
C LEU A 242 4.71 2.45 17.35
N VAL A 243 5.93 2.78 16.91
CA VAL A 243 7.04 1.82 16.78
C VAL A 243 7.43 1.24 18.14
N GLU A 244 7.47 2.06 19.18
CA GLU A 244 7.78 1.60 20.52
C GLU A 244 6.71 0.66 21.08
N GLN A 245 5.42 0.95 20.86
CA GLN A 245 4.33 0.04 21.23
C GLN A 245 4.42 -1.30 20.49
N VAL A 246 4.78 -1.29 19.21
CA VAL A 246 5.04 -2.52 18.43
C VAL A 246 6.17 -3.34 19.05
N ARG A 247 7.27 -2.71 19.47
CA ARG A 247 8.38 -3.40 20.14
C ARG A 247 7.93 -4.05 21.45
N GLN A 248 7.21 -3.30 22.29
CA GLN A 248 6.67 -3.82 23.56
C GLN A 248 5.72 -4.99 23.34
N LYS A 249 4.80 -4.88 22.36
CA LYS A 249 3.86 -5.96 22.00
C LYS A 249 4.60 -7.19 21.45
N SER A 250 5.71 -7.00 20.72
CA SER A 250 6.56 -8.09 20.25
C SER A 250 7.27 -8.84 21.39
N GLN A 251 7.71 -8.13 22.44
CA GLN A 251 8.38 -8.74 23.60
C GLN A 251 7.43 -9.56 24.48
N ARG A 252 6.15 -9.15 24.58
CA ARG A 252 5.13 -9.87 25.36
C ARG A 252 4.64 -11.17 24.72
N LYS A 253 4.77 -11.28 23.39
CA LYS A 253 4.34 -12.46 22.61
C LYS A 253 5.48 -13.46 22.36
N ALA A 254 6.71 -13.15 22.80
CA ALA A 254 7.88 -14.03 22.70
C ALA A 254 8.03 -14.86 23.98
#